data_AF-A0A6L3EZ05-F1
#
_entry.id   AF-A0A6L3EZ05-F1
#
_cell.length_a   1.000
_cell.length_b   1.000
_cell.length_c   1.000
_cell.angle_alpha   90.00
_cell.angle_beta   90.00
_cell.angle_gamma   90.00
#
_symmetry.space_group_name_H-M   'P 1'
#
loop_
_entity.id
_entity.type
_entity.pdbx_description
1 polymer ?
#
loop_
_entity_poly.entity_id
_entity_poly.type
_entity_poly.pdbx_seq_one_letter_code
_entity_poly.pdbx_strand_id
1 'polypeptide(L)'
;MRKWVWDGKPWMAFKTFAIIFSFITNIVLILVLLIAAPLILPIVNDIVNPIVGGLNNSFVDMGDANISRTIEVNDTIPINFTLPLETETAVVLVDNVSLAGVPTTFNLPGGGGTINGAVNLVLPKGLVLPVELSLDVPVDQQIDIALNVDVDIPLDETELGSPFNQLQSLFGPLDQLIKDLPDTNEELFQRVNPSVQSGDSVEAITPQ
;
A
#
# COMPACT_ATOMS: atom_id res chain seq x y z
N MET A 1 4.15 -88.52 10.19
CA MET A 1 3.60 -87.54 11.15
C MET A 1 4.72 -87.07 12.07
N ARG A 2 5.24 -85.85 11.88
CA ARG A 2 6.43 -85.36 12.59
C ARG A 2 6.02 -84.18 13.46
N LYS A 3 5.89 -84.42 14.78
CA LYS A 3 5.52 -83.40 15.76
C LYS A 3 6.66 -82.40 15.92
N TRP A 4 6.42 -81.19 15.44
CA TRP A 4 7.22 -79.99 15.62
C TRP A 4 7.10 -79.56 17.08
N VAL A 5 8.04 -79.99 17.91
CA VAL A 5 8.16 -79.61 19.32
C VAL A 5 9.27 -78.56 19.40
N TRP A 6 8.94 -77.32 19.02
CA TRP A 6 9.68 -76.16 19.49
C TRP A 6 9.15 -75.83 20.88
N ASP A 7 9.77 -76.47 21.88
CA ASP A 7 9.54 -76.23 23.29
C ASP A 7 9.80 -74.75 23.60
N GLY A 8 8.79 -74.03 24.09
CA GLY A 8 8.74 -72.55 24.15
C GLY A 8 9.72 -71.86 25.11
N LYS A 9 10.70 -72.58 25.67
CA LYS A 9 11.60 -72.11 26.74
C LYS A 9 12.62 -71.04 26.29
N PRO A 10 13.42 -71.23 25.21
CA PRO A 10 14.35 -70.19 24.76
C PRO A 10 13.61 -68.96 24.20
N TRP A 11 12.45 -69.17 23.59
CA TRP A 11 11.59 -68.09 23.09
C TRP A 11 10.99 -67.25 24.22
N MET A 12 10.57 -67.90 25.32
CA MET A 12 10.05 -67.22 26.50
C MET A 12 11.15 -66.45 27.23
N ALA A 13 12.36 -67.00 27.36
CA ALA A 13 13.50 -66.30 27.97
C ALA A 13 13.92 -65.05 27.16
N PHE A 14 13.95 -65.15 25.82
CA PHE A 14 14.23 -64.01 24.96
C PHE A 14 13.17 -62.90 25.11
N LYS A 15 11.89 -63.25 25.12
CA LYS A 15 10.79 -62.29 25.33
C LYS A 15 10.92 -61.58 26.68
N THR A 16 11.18 -62.33 27.75
CA THR A 16 11.36 -61.76 29.09
C THR A 16 12.56 -60.82 29.15
N PHE A 17 13.69 -61.20 28.53
CA PHE A 17 14.86 -60.32 28.42
C PHE A 17 14.55 -59.05 27.63
N ALA A 18 13.89 -59.16 26.48
CA ALA A 18 13.53 -58.02 25.64
C ALA A 18 12.58 -57.05 26.37
N ILE A 19 11.62 -57.57 27.15
CA ILE A 19 10.72 -56.77 27.97
C ILE A 19 11.50 -56.04 29.07
N ILE A 20 12.35 -56.74 29.84
CA ILE A 20 13.13 -56.15 30.93
C ILE A 20 14.12 -55.11 30.38
N PHE A 21 14.83 -55.43 29.29
CA PHE A 21 15.78 -54.53 28.66
C PHE A 21 15.11 -53.27 28.12
N SER A 22 13.96 -53.40 27.46
CA SER A 22 13.16 -52.26 27.00
C SER A 22 12.70 -51.38 28.18
N PHE A 23 12.25 -52.01 29.27
CA PHE A 23 11.82 -51.30 30.47
C PHE A 23 12.96 -50.51 31.13
N ILE A 24 14.14 -51.14 31.29
CA ILE A 24 15.33 -50.48 31.84
C ILE A 24 15.77 -49.32 30.95
N THR A 25 15.87 -49.55 29.64
CA THR A 25 16.31 -48.51 28.69
C THR A 25 15.38 -47.31 28.69
N ASN A 26 14.05 -47.55 28.74
CA ASN A 26 13.07 -46.48 28.81
C ASN A 26 13.14 -45.71 30.15
N ILE A 27 13.29 -46.40 31.28
CA ILE A 27 13.49 -45.74 32.59
C ILE A 27 14.74 -44.85 32.56
N VAL A 28 15.85 -45.37 32.01
CA VAL A 28 17.08 -44.60 31.88
C VAL A 28 16.86 -43.38 30.97
N LEU A 29 16.16 -43.54 29.85
CA LEU A 29 15.86 -42.44 28.93
C LEU A 29 14.99 -41.35 29.59
N ILE A 30 13.96 -41.75 30.34
CA ILE A 30 13.12 -40.82 31.11
C ILE A 30 13.95 -40.09 32.16
N LEU A 31 14.84 -40.81 32.88
CA LEU A 31 15.69 -40.22 33.90
C LEU A 31 16.69 -39.22 33.28
N VAL A 32 17.28 -39.56 32.13
CA VAL A 32 18.12 -38.64 31.35
C VAL A 32 17.34 -37.40 30.94
N LEU A 33 16.11 -37.56 30.45
CA LEU A 33 15.26 -36.44 30.04
C LEU A 33 14.90 -35.53 31.22
N LEU A 34 14.60 -36.10 32.40
CA LEU A 34 14.32 -35.32 33.62
C LEU A 34 15.54 -34.54 34.12
N ILE A 35 16.76 -35.07 33.95
CA ILE A 35 17.99 -34.34 34.28
C ILE A 35 18.31 -33.28 33.22
N ALA A 36 18.01 -33.56 31.95
CA ALA A 36 18.31 -32.66 30.83
C ALA A 36 17.31 -31.49 30.72
N ALA A 37 16.04 -31.71 31.02
CA ALA A 37 14.99 -30.69 30.99
C ALA A 37 15.39 -29.38 31.71
N PRO A 38 15.87 -29.41 32.97
CA PRO A 38 16.24 -28.18 33.67
C PRO A 38 17.44 -27.43 33.07
N LEU A 39 18.26 -28.10 32.25
CA LEU A 39 19.39 -27.51 31.55
C LEU A 39 19.00 -26.91 30.20
N ILE A 40 18.04 -27.51 29.49
CA ILE A 40 17.67 -27.15 28.12
C ILE A 40 16.62 -26.03 28.08
N LEU A 41 15.65 -26.01 29.00
CA LEU A 41 14.54 -25.06 28.95
C LEU A 41 14.94 -23.59 29.05
N PRO A 42 15.87 -23.20 29.95
CA PRO A 42 16.34 -21.82 29.99
C PRO A 42 16.99 -21.39 28.65
N ILE A 43 17.71 -22.31 27.99
CA ILE A 43 18.35 -22.05 26.69
C ILE A 43 17.32 -21.85 25.58
N VAL A 44 16.23 -22.63 25.61
CA VAL A 44 15.13 -22.46 24.65
C VAL A 44 14.46 -21.10 24.83
N ASN A 45 14.18 -20.69 26.07
CA ASN A 45 13.54 -19.41 26.33
C ASN A 45 14.46 -18.20 26.01
N ASP A 46 15.74 -18.27 26.36
CA ASP A 46 16.66 -17.14 26.20
C ASP A 46 17.22 -16.99 24.78
N ILE A 47 17.25 -18.07 23.99
CA ILE A 47 17.88 -18.09 22.66
C ILE A 47 16.88 -18.44 21.57
N VAL A 48 16.08 -19.49 21.74
CA VAL A 48 15.22 -20.01 20.66
C VAL A 48 13.96 -19.16 20.50
N ASN A 49 13.30 -18.77 21.60
CA ASN A 49 12.14 -17.87 21.57
C ASN A 49 12.44 -16.53 20.84
N PRO A 50 13.51 -15.78 21.20
CA PRO A 50 13.79 -14.51 20.53
C PRO A 50 14.23 -14.67 19.08
N ILE A 51 14.84 -15.80 18.71
CA ILE A 51 15.23 -16.02 17.31
C ILE A 51 14.02 -16.40 16.47
N VAL A 52 13.28 -17.45 16.83
CA VAL A 52 12.18 -17.95 15.98
C VAL A 52 10.95 -17.05 16.10
N GLY A 53 10.60 -16.65 17.32
CA GLY A 53 9.51 -15.70 17.56
C GLY A 53 9.85 -14.31 17.07
N GLY A 54 11.10 -13.85 17.25
CA GLY A 54 11.54 -12.58 16.70
C GLY A 54 11.55 -12.54 15.17
N LEU A 55 11.92 -13.64 14.50
CA LEU A 55 11.83 -13.76 13.03
C LEU A 55 10.38 -13.76 12.56
N ASN A 56 9.49 -14.53 13.20
CA ASN A 56 8.07 -14.53 12.86
C ASN A 56 7.45 -13.14 13.01
N ASN A 57 7.72 -12.47 14.14
CA ASN A 57 7.27 -11.10 14.39
C ASN A 57 7.86 -10.11 13.36
N SER A 58 9.13 -10.25 12.99
CA SER A 58 9.74 -9.40 11.95
C SER A 58 9.03 -9.50 10.61
N PHE A 59 8.55 -10.69 10.23
CA PHE A 59 7.77 -10.85 8.99
C PHE A 59 6.37 -10.26 9.08
N VAL A 60 5.74 -10.33 10.25
CA VAL A 60 4.47 -9.62 10.53
C VAL A 60 4.67 -8.11 10.42
N ASP A 61 5.67 -7.58 11.12
CA ASP A 61 6.00 -6.14 11.12
C ASP A 61 6.38 -5.64 9.71
N MET A 62 7.02 -6.48 8.90
CA MET A 62 7.31 -6.18 7.49
C MET A 62 6.05 -6.17 6.61
N GLY A 63 5.07 -7.02 6.88
CA GLY A 63 3.79 -7.00 6.19
C GLY A 63 2.98 -5.73 6.49
N ASP A 64 2.99 -5.30 7.75
CA ASP A 64 2.24 -4.14 8.24
C ASP A 64 2.92 -2.79 7.92
N ALA A 65 4.15 -2.80 7.40
CA ALA A 65 4.90 -1.60 7.09
C ALA A 65 4.39 -0.90 5.82
N ASN A 66 4.62 0.41 5.73
CA ASN A 66 4.18 1.25 4.62
C ASN A 66 5.35 2.04 4.00
N ILE A 67 5.32 2.23 2.68
CA ILE A 67 6.22 3.13 1.96
C ILE A 67 5.51 4.47 1.78
N SER A 68 5.94 5.46 2.56
CA SER A 68 5.52 6.86 2.37
C SER A 68 6.51 7.58 1.46
N ARG A 69 6.05 8.05 0.30
CA ARG A 69 6.88 8.78 -0.66
C ARG A 69 6.06 9.79 -1.45
N THR A 70 6.65 10.95 -1.70
CA THR A 70 6.15 11.90 -2.70
C THR A 70 6.69 11.52 -4.09
N ILE A 71 5.78 11.28 -5.03
CA ILE A 71 6.09 11.01 -6.44
C ILE A 71 5.89 12.30 -7.22
N GLU A 72 6.93 12.75 -7.93
CA GLU A 72 6.85 13.88 -8.85
C GLU A 72 6.38 13.38 -10.22
N VAL A 73 5.20 13.83 -10.64
CA VAL A 73 4.63 13.57 -11.96
C VAL A 73 4.81 14.83 -12.79
N ASN A 74 5.72 14.75 -13.77
CA ASN A 74 5.93 15.78 -14.75
C ASN A 74 5.26 15.35 -16.06
N ASP A 75 4.28 16.11 -16.51
CA ASP A 75 3.52 15.81 -17.72
C ASP A 75 3.20 17.11 -18.48
N THR A 76 2.83 17.00 -19.75
CA THR A 76 2.49 18.13 -20.61
C THR A 76 1.12 17.89 -21.23
N ILE A 77 0.17 18.77 -20.92
CA ILE A 77 -1.20 18.65 -21.42
C ILE A 77 -1.40 19.57 -22.63
N PRO A 78 -1.87 19.05 -23.79
CA PRO A 78 -2.22 19.89 -24.92
C PRO A 78 -3.57 20.58 -24.66
N ILE A 79 -3.60 21.88 -24.88
CA ILE A 79 -4.80 22.71 -24.81
C ILE A 79 -5.11 23.21 -26.21
N ASN A 80 -6.28 22.81 -26.72
CA ASN A 80 -6.81 23.26 -27.99
C ASN A 80 -8.19 23.87 -27.74
N PHE A 81 -8.31 25.19 -27.92
CA PHE A 81 -9.60 25.87 -27.89
C PHE A 81 -9.59 27.06 -28.84
N THR A 82 -10.78 27.49 -29.26
CA THR A 82 -10.96 28.70 -30.04
C THR A 82 -11.39 29.82 -29.10
N LEU A 83 -10.67 30.93 -29.13
CA LEU A 83 -11.01 32.15 -28.41
C LEU A 83 -11.84 33.06 -29.33
N PRO A 84 -13.15 33.22 -29.09
CA PRO A 84 -13.94 34.21 -29.80
C PRO A 84 -13.54 35.61 -29.32
N LEU A 85 -13.09 36.46 -30.25
CA LEU A 85 -12.78 37.85 -30.01
C LEU A 85 -13.88 38.71 -30.61
N GLU A 86 -14.67 39.34 -29.74
CA GLU A 86 -15.72 40.30 -30.10
C GLU A 86 -15.38 41.64 -29.43
N THR A 87 -14.85 42.59 -30.19
CA THR A 87 -14.40 43.86 -29.62
C THR A 87 -14.53 45.03 -30.60
N GLU A 88 -14.97 46.18 -30.11
CA GLU A 88 -14.91 47.43 -30.86
C GLU A 88 -13.48 47.95 -30.87
N THR A 89 -12.89 48.09 -32.06
CA THR A 89 -11.52 48.58 -32.21
C THR A 89 -11.42 49.62 -33.32
N ALA A 90 -10.43 50.49 -33.21
CA ALA A 90 -10.17 51.53 -34.18
C ALA A 90 -9.08 51.06 -35.15
N VAL A 91 -9.47 50.65 -36.36
CA VAL A 91 -8.53 50.23 -37.41
C VAL A 91 -8.06 51.44 -38.21
N VAL A 92 -6.80 51.43 -38.64
CA VAL A 92 -6.24 52.47 -39.50
C VAL A 92 -6.20 51.94 -40.93
N LEU A 93 -6.80 52.68 -41.87
CA LEU A 93 -6.73 52.32 -43.28
C LEU A 93 -5.28 52.34 -43.77
N VAL A 94 -4.79 51.20 -44.25
CA VAL A 94 -3.42 51.08 -44.82
C VAL A 94 -3.32 51.66 -46.22
N ASP A 95 -4.44 51.66 -46.96
CA ASP A 95 -4.55 52.16 -48.33
C ASP A 95 -5.84 52.97 -48.53
N ASN A 96 -5.90 53.71 -49.64
CA ASN A 96 -7.10 54.46 -50.01
C ASN A 96 -8.24 53.48 -50.39
N VAL A 97 -9.43 53.66 -49.79
CA VAL A 97 -10.62 52.84 -50.09
C VAL A 97 -11.64 53.68 -50.84
N SER A 98 -11.98 53.26 -52.07
CA SER A 98 -12.97 53.95 -52.90
C SER A 98 -14.37 53.37 -52.67
N LEU A 99 -15.29 54.20 -52.17
CA LEU A 99 -16.72 53.91 -52.06
C LEU A 99 -17.42 54.53 -53.27
N ALA A 100 -18.00 53.69 -54.14
CA ALA A 100 -18.71 54.15 -55.33
C ALA A 100 -20.23 54.06 -55.15
N GLY A 101 -20.96 55.02 -55.71
CA GLY A 101 -22.42 54.96 -55.79
C GLY A 101 -23.15 55.15 -54.46
N VAL A 102 -22.56 55.85 -53.49
CA VAL A 102 -23.17 56.05 -52.17
C VAL A 102 -24.38 56.99 -52.31
N PRO A 103 -25.61 56.53 -52.00
CA PRO A 103 -26.80 57.37 -52.11
C PRO A 103 -26.74 58.48 -51.06
N THR A 104 -26.96 59.71 -51.48
CA THR A 104 -26.92 60.88 -50.60
C THR A 104 -27.97 61.90 -50.99
N THR A 105 -28.36 62.73 -50.03
CA THR A 105 -29.29 63.83 -50.23
C THR A 105 -28.54 65.14 -50.07
N PHE A 106 -28.54 65.95 -51.13
CA PHE A 106 -27.93 67.27 -51.15
C PHE A 106 -28.99 68.32 -50.81
N ASN A 107 -28.75 69.09 -49.75
CA ASN A 107 -29.59 70.23 -49.39
C ASN A 107 -29.01 71.50 -49.99
N LEU A 108 -29.74 72.16 -50.89
CA LEU A 108 -29.27 73.37 -51.56
C LEU A 108 -29.50 74.60 -50.66
N PRO A 109 -28.47 75.40 -50.37
CA PRO A 109 -28.62 76.61 -49.55
C PRO A 109 -29.53 77.64 -50.25
N GLY A 110 -30.30 78.41 -49.47
CA GLY A 110 -31.18 79.46 -50.00
C GLY A 110 -32.60 79.00 -50.41
N GLY A 111 -33.08 77.85 -49.92
CA GLY A 111 -34.45 77.37 -50.17
C GLY A 111 -34.63 76.57 -51.45
N GLY A 112 -33.53 76.14 -52.09
CA GLY A 112 -33.54 75.42 -53.38
C GLY A 112 -33.94 73.94 -53.34
N GLY A 113 -34.47 73.44 -52.21
CA GLY A 113 -34.92 72.05 -52.07
C GLY A 113 -33.81 71.01 -51.85
N THR A 114 -34.17 69.72 -52.03
CA THR A 114 -33.29 68.57 -51.78
C THR A 114 -33.15 67.70 -53.03
N ILE A 115 -31.91 67.38 -53.44
CA ILE A 115 -31.63 66.50 -54.59
C ILE A 115 -31.10 65.16 -54.06
N ASN A 116 -31.66 64.05 -54.55
CA ASN A 116 -31.10 62.72 -54.30
C ASN A 116 -30.13 62.35 -55.42
N GLY A 117 -28.93 61.93 -55.07
CA GLY A 117 -27.92 61.49 -56.04
C GLY A 117 -26.97 60.46 -55.45
N ALA A 118 -26.01 60.02 -56.25
CA ALA A 118 -24.97 59.10 -55.82
C ALA A 118 -23.60 59.77 -55.89
N VAL A 119 -22.79 59.63 -54.85
CA VAL A 119 -21.41 60.16 -54.79
C VAL A 119 -20.39 59.05 -54.78
N ASN A 120 -19.20 59.36 -55.31
CA ASN A 120 -18.02 58.54 -55.15
C ASN A 120 -17.12 59.21 -54.10
N LEU A 121 -16.82 58.49 -53.01
CA LEU A 121 -16.02 58.96 -51.90
C LEU A 121 -14.75 58.12 -51.81
N VAL A 122 -13.60 58.76 -51.60
CA VAL A 122 -12.35 58.06 -51.30
C VAL A 122 -12.03 58.27 -49.83
N LEU A 123 -12.00 57.20 -49.05
CA LEU A 123 -11.49 57.20 -47.69
C LEU A 123 -9.95 57.16 -47.76
N PRO A 124 -9.24 58.21 -47.31
CA PRO A 124 -7.79 58.27 -47.44
C PRO A 124 -7.09 57.29 -46.50
N LYS A 125 -5.92 56.80 -46.92
CA LYS A 125 -5.00 56.07 -46.04
C LYS A 125 -4.73 56.88 -44.77
N GLY A 126 -4.61 56.19 -43.64
CA GLY A 126 -4.44 56.82 -42.33
C GLY A 126 -5.74 57.27 -41.65
N LEU A 127 -6.90 57.17 -42.32
CA LEU A 127 -8.20 57.38 -41.67
C LEU A 127 -8.42 56.28 -40.62
N VAL A 128 -8.77 56.70 -39.40
CA VAL A 128 -9.13 55.80 -38.29
C VAL A 128 -10.62 55.49 -38.40
N LEU A 129 -10.96 54.21 -38.54
CA LEU A 129 -12.33 53.73 -38.58
C LEU A 129 -12.63 52.88 -37.34
N PRO A 130 -13.63 53.25 -36.53
CA PRO A 130 -14.17 52.34 -35.52
C PRO A 130 -14.91 51.21 -36.20
N VAL A 131 -14.57 49.98 -35.86
CA VAL A 131 -15.19 48.76 -36.38
C VAL A 131 -15.46 47.79 -35.24
N GLU A 132 -16.50 46.98 -35.39
CA GLU A 132 -16.73 45.81 -34.55
C GLU A 132 -15.95 44.64 -35.16
N LEU A 133 -14.98 44.12 -34.40
CA LEU A 133 -14.15 43.01 -34.81
C LEU A 133 -14.69 41.72 -34.17
N SER A 134 -15.13 40.80 -35.03
CA SER A 134 -15.54 39.43 -34.70
C SER A 134 -14.54 38.46 -35.32
N LEU A 135 -13.75 37.76 -34.51
CA LEU A 135 -12.72 36.84 -34.98
C LEU A 135 -12.58 35.63 -34.05
N ASP A 136 -12.60 34.43 -34.63
CA ASP A 136 -12.28 33.18 -33.93
C ASP A 136 -10.77 32.89 -34.01
N VAL A 137 -10.07 33.04 -32.89
CA VAL A 137 -8.62 32.80 -32.81
C VAL A 137 -8.35 31.41 -32.25
N PRO A 138 -7.77 30.46 -33.03
CA PRO A 138 -7.39 29.16 -32.51
C PRO A 138 -6.16 29.30 -31.60
N VAL A 139 -6.26 28.72 -30.41
CA VAL A 139 -5.15 28.61 -29.46
C VAL A 139 -4.75 27.14 -29.36
N ASP A 140 -3.49 26.87 -29.70
CA ASP A 140 -2.84 25.58 -29.53
C ASP A 140 -1.60 25.79 -28.66
N GLN A 141 -1.67 25.35 -27.41
CA GLN A 141 -0.62 25.52 -26.42
C GLN A 141 -0.43 24.26 -25.60
N GLN A 142 0.81 24.01 -25.21
CA GLN A 142 1.18 22.96 -24.27
C GLN A 142 1.44 23.59 -22.91
N ILE A 143 0.82 23.04 -21.86
CA ILE A 143 1.07 23.47 -20.48
C ILE A 143 1.78 22.34 -19.75
N ASP A 144 2.95 22.66 -19.19
CA ASP A 144 3.68 21.76 -18.32
C ASP A 144 3.05 21.75 -16.93
N ILE A 145 2.81 20.54 -16.42
CA ILE A 145 2.34 20.31 -15.07
C ILE A 145 3.39 19.52 -14.29
N ALA A 146 3.65 19.98 -13.07
CA ALA A 146 4.46 19.29 -12.08
C ALA A 146 3.58 19.02 -10.86
N LEU A 147 3.11 17.78 -10.73
CA LEU A 147 2.27 17.36 -9.62
C LEU A 147 3.08 16.53 -8.64
N ASN A 148 3.08 16.93 -7.38
CA ASN A 148 3.62 16.13 -6.29
C ASN A 148 2.48 15.32 -5.67
N VAL A 149 2.54 14.00 -5.84
CA VAL A 149 1.54 13.07 -5.29
C VAL A 149 2.17 12.34 -4.11
N ASP A 150 1.66 12.62 -2.91
CA ASP A 150 2.02 11.83 -1.72
C ASP A 150 1.29 10.50 -1.78
N VAL A 151 2.06 9.42 -1.81
CA VAL A 151 1.53 8.05 -1.75
C VAL A 151 1.96 7.37 -0.47
N ASP A 152 1.05 6.56 0.06
CA ASP A 152 1.28 5.62 1.15
C ASP A 152 0.98 4.23 0.59
N ILE A 153 2.02 3.39 0.47
CA ILE A 153 1.93 2.08 -0.18
C ILE A 153 2.15 1.00 0.90
N PRO A 154 1.10 0.29 1.33
CA PRO A 154 1.23 -0.86 2.23
C PRO A 154 2.09 -1.96 1.60
N LEU A 155 3.03 -2.53 2.34
CA LEU A 155 3.94 -3.55 1.80
C LEU A 155 3.23 -4.88 1.50
N ASP A 156 2.20 -5.23 2.26
CA ASP A 156 1.33 -6.40 2.04
C ASP A 156 0.58 -6.35 0.70
N GLU A 157 0.21 -5.15 0.25
CA GLU A 157 -0.46 -4.92 -1.05
C GLU A 157 0.52 -4.90 -2.24
N THR A 158 1.83 -4.93 -1.99
CA THR A 158 2.85 -4.94 -3.05
C THR A 158 3.27 -6.36 -3.46
N GLU A 159 4.08 -6.47 -4.51
CA GLU A 159 4.72 -7.74 -4.89
C GLU A 159 5.64 -8.31 -3.78
N LEU A 160 6.05 -7.48 -2.80
CA LEU A 160 6.84 -7.92 -1.64
C LEU A 160 5.98 -8.56 -0.54
N GLY A 161 4.67 -8.33 -0.51
CA GLY A 161 3.78 -8.95 0.48
C GLY A 161 3.73 -10.47 0.37
N SER A 162 3.69 -10.99 -0.86
CA SER A 162 3.68 -12.43 -1.14
C SER A 162 4.87 -13.20 -0.50
N PRO A 163 6.14 -12.81 -0.75
CA PRO A 163 7.27 -13.47 -0.11
C PRO A 163 7.29 -13.32 1.42
N PHE A 164 6.83 -12.19 1.99
CA PHE A 164 6.74 -12.05 3.46
C PHE A 164 5.70 -13.00 4.07
N ASN A 165 4.51 -13.07 3.48
CA ASN A 165 3.45 -14.00 3.89
C ASN A 165 3.88 -15.47 3.78
N GLN A 166 4.67 -15.80 2.75
CA GLN A 166 5.24 -17.13 2.60
C GLN A 166 6.24 -17.44 3.72
N LEU A 167 7.14 -16.50 4.04
CA LEU A 167 8.10 -16.68 5.15
C LEU A 167 7.37 -16.82 6.48
N GLN A 168 6.39 -15.97 6.77
CA GLN A 168 5.55 -16.09 7.96
C GLN A 168 4.87 -17.47 8.04
N SER A 169 4.31 -17.96 6.94
CA SER A 169 3.66 -19.29 6.90
C SER A 169 4.61 -20.45 7.17
N LEU A 170 5.89 -20.32 6.81
CA LEU A 170 6.92 -21.34 7.05
C LEU A 170 7.36 -21.39 8.51
N PHE A 171 7.44 -20.24 9.18
CA PHE A 171 7.94 -20.13 10.55
C PHE A 171 6.84 -20.12 11.62
N GLY A 172 5.61 -19.76 11.27
CA GLY A 172 4.46 -19.71 12.18
C GLY A 172 4.24 -21.00 12.99
N PRO A 173 4.25 -22.20 12.37
CA PRO A 173 4.10 -23.44 13.13
C PRO A 173 5.23 -23.69 14.13
N LEU A 174 6.46 -23.26 13.82
CA LEU A 174 7.61 -23.41 14.72
C LEU A 174 7.51 -22.43 15.88
N ASP A 175 7.14 -21.17 15.63
CA ASP A 175 6.90 -20.17 16.66
C ASP A 175 5.78 -20.61 17.62
N GLN A 176 4.67 -21.14 17.09
CA GLN A 176 3.58 -21.66 17.92
C GLN A 176 4.03 -22.84 18.79
N LEU A 177 4.75 -23.81 18.21
CA LEU A 177 5.27 -24.96 18.97
C LEU A 177 6.20 -24.50 20.11
N ILE A 178 7.02 -23.50 19.86
CA ILE A 178 7.96 -22.96 20.83
C ILE A 178 7.23 -22.20 21.95
N LYS A 179 6.20 -21.40 21.62
CA LYS A 179 5.37 -20.70 22.60
C LYS A 179 4.53 -21.63 23.47
N ASP A 180 4.18 -22.82 22.98
CA ASP A 180 3.48 -23.84 23.76
C ASP A 180 4.40 -24.55 24.77
N LEU A 181 5.73 -24.42 24.62
CA LEU A 181 6.68 -24.94 25.59
C LEU A 181 6.63 -24.13 26.90
N PRO A 182 6.92 -24.77 28.02
CA PRO A 182 7.06 -24.09 29.33
C PRO A 182 8.32 -23.22 29.33
N ASP A 183 8.19 -21.98 29.79
CA ASP A 183 9.28 -20.99 29.79
C ASP A 183 10.32 -21.27 30.88
N THR A 184 9.87 -21.93 31.96
CA THR A 184 10.72 -22.23 33.12
C THR A 184 10.52 -23.64 33.65
N ASN A 185 11.53 -24.10 34.39
CA ASN A 185 11.47 -25.36 35.13
C ASN A 185 10.31 -25.37 36.14
N GLU A 186 10.04 -24.22 36.78
CA GLU A 186 8.96 -24.05 37.76
C GLU A 186 7.59 -24.25 37.13
N GLU A 187 7.36 -23.62 35.97
CA GLU A 187 6.14 -23.80 35.20
C GLU A 187 5.96 -25.26 34.74
N LEU A 188 7.06 -25.90 34.33
CA LEU A 188 7.06 -27.32 34.02
C LEU A 188 6.60 -28.20 35.18
N PHE A 189 7.16 -27.95 36.37
CA PHE A 189 6.78 -28.68 37.57
C PHE A 189 5.31 -28.43 37.94
N GLN A 190 4.80 -27.21 37.71
CA GLN A 190 3.38 -26.87 37.90
C GLN A 190 2.47 -27.59 36.90
N ARG A 191 2.86 -27.69 35.61
CA ARG A 191 2.10 -28.43 34.59
C ARG A 191 2.05 -29.94 34.89
N VAL A 192 3.12 -30.51 35.42
CA VAL A 192 3.21 -31.95 35.75
C VAL A 192 2.59 -32.28 37.11
N ASN A 193 2.62 -31.34 38.06
CA ASN A 193 2.02 -31.52 39.39
C ASN A 193 1.11 -30.33 39.76
N PRO A 194 -0.10 -30.26 39.17
CA PRO A 194 -1.01 -29.11 39.34
C PRO A 194 -1.54 -28.94 40.77
N SER A 195 -1.31 -29.92 41.66
CA SER A 195 -1.79 -29.91 43.04
C SER A 195 -1.01 -29.00 44.00
N VAL A 196 0.10 -28.39 43.54
CA VAL A 196 0.98 -27.54 44.37
C VAL A 196 0.52 -26.07 44.44
N GLN A 197 -0.54 -25.67 43.70
CA GLN A 197 -0.99 -24.27 43.61
C GLN A 197 -2.24 -23.92 44.47
N SER A 198 -2.76 -24.84 45.28
CA SER A 198 -3.98 -24.60 46.09
C SER A 198 -3.71 -24.05 47.51
N GLY A 199 -2.52 -23.50 47.76
CA GLY A 199 -2.05 -23.24 49.12
C GLY A 199 -1.38 -21.90 49.34
N ASP A 200 -1.85 -20.80 48.73
CA ASP A 200 -1.60 -19.47 49.28
C ASP A 200 -2.60 -18.42 48.78
N SER A 201 -3.81 -18.48 49.31
CA SER A 201 -4.73 -17.33 49.36
C SER A 201 -5.33 -17.24 50.75
N VAL A 202 -4.47 -16.96 51.74
CA VAL A 202 -4.93 -16.56 53.08
C VAL A 202 -5.53 -15.15 52.99
N GLU A 203 -6.84 -15.15 52.75
CA GLU A 203 -7.85 -14.30 53.39
C GLU A 203 -7.30 -13.16 54.29
N ALA A 204 -7.16 -11.97 53.71
CA ALA A 204 -7.17 -10.73 54.49
C ALA A 204 -8.63 -10.29 54.69
N ILE A 205 -9.31 -10.86 55.68
CA ILE A 205 -10.58 -10.32 56.18
C ILE A 205 -10.23 -9.14 57.11
N THR A 206 -10.40 -7.91 56.62
CA THR A 206 -10.53 -6.72 57.49
C THR A 206 -11.90 -6.76 58.19
N PRO A 207 -11.98 -6.73 59.54
CA PRO A 207 -13.21 -6.38 60.21
C PRO A 207 -13.39 -4.86 60.19
N GLN A 208 -14.65 -4.45 60.27
CA GLN A 208 -15.16 -3.08 60.15
C GLN A 208 -14.59 -2.07 61.13
#